data_AF-A0A415CGH1-F1
#
_entry.id   AF-A0A415CGH1-F1
#
_cell.length_a   1.000
_cell.length_b   1.000
_cell.length_c   1.000
_cell.angle_alpha   90.00
_cell.angle_beta   90.00
_cell.angle_gamma   90.00
#
_symmetry.space_group_name_H-M   'P 1'
#
loop_
_entity.id
_entity.type
_entity.pdbx_description
1 polymer ?
#
loop_
_entity_poly.entity_id
_entity_poly.type
_entity_poly.pdbx_seq_one_letter_code
_entity_poly.pdbx_strand_id
1 'polypeptide(L)'
;MTKRFEIDPRLKKIADHYGFDAQAEKTIEEMAELIVAIKNLKKFDGCEADHLVNFFEELADVKIMVDQLIYLHDQTAPEDYDVESEVEFKITRQLKRIAEEELSK
;
A
#
# COMPACT_ATOMS: atom_id res chain seq x y z
N MET A 1 23.11 1.82 -0.40
CA MET A 1 22.23 1.31 0.66
C MET A 1 21.06 2.26 0.78
N THR A 2 20.02 2.02 0.00
CA THR A 2 18.70 2.65 0.17
C THR A 2 18.23 2.34 1.58
N LYS A 3 17.76 3.35 2.31
CA LYS A 3 17.26 3.17 3.67
C LYS A 3 16.05 2.23 3.60
N ARG A 4 16.18 1.03 4.15
CA ARG A 4 15.06 0.14 4.44
C ARG A 4 13.98 0.98 5.12
N PHE A 5 12.77 1.02 4.55
CA PHE A 5 11.66 1.77 5.15
C PHE A 5 11.46 1.25 6.58
N GLU A 6 11.69 2.12 7.57
CA GLU A 6 11.55 1.71 8.97
C GLU A 6 10.07 1.78 9.36
N ILE A 7 9.40 0.62 9.33
CA ILE A 7 8.02 0.50 9.80
C ILE A 7 7.91 0.88 11.29
N ASP A 8 6.84 1.60 11.64
CA ASP A 8 6.53 2.01 13.01
C ASP A 8 6.52 0.79 13.96
N PRO A 9 7.25 0.83 15.10
CA PRO A 9 7.30 -0.28 16.06
C PRO A 9 5.93 -0.74 16.57
N ARG A 10 4.92 0.13 16.60
CA ARG A 10 3.55 -0.22 16.98
C ARG A 10 2.90 -1.15 15.95
N LEU A 11 3.15 -0.93 14.67
CA LEU A 11 2.65 -1.79 13.60
C LEU A 11 3.34 -3.16 13.63
N LYS A 12 4.65 -3.20 13.93
CA LYS A 12 5.37 -4.47 14.15
C LYS A 12 4.71 -5.30 15.25
N LYS A 13 4.44 -4.68 16.41
CA LYS A 13 3.79 -5.35 17.54
C LYS A 13 2.41 -5.92 17.18
N ILE A 14 1.63 -5.20 16.37
CA ILE A 14 0.32 -5.67 15.90
C ILE A 14 0.49 -6.84 14.93
N ALA A 15 1.40 -6.70 13.97
CA ALA A 15 1.71 -7.74 12.99
C ALA A 15 2.18 -9.04 13.64
N ASP A 16 3.13 -8.97 14.58
CA ASP A 16 3.64 -10.12 15.33
C ASP A 16 2.56 -10.80 16.18
N HIS A 17 1.56 -10.04 16.68
CA HIS A 17 0.47 -10.58 17.49
C HIS A 17 -0.50 -11.44 16.67
N TYR A 18 -0.86 -10.99 15.47
CA TYR A 18 -1.86 -11.66 14.63
C TYR A 18 -1.25 -12.64 13.62
N GLY A 19 -0.02 -12.40 13.16
CA GLY A 19 0.67 -13.23 12.18
C GLY A 19 0.19 -13.02 10.73
N PHE A 20 0.92 -13.63 9.79
CA PHE A 20 0.76 -13.36 8.35
C PHE A 20 -0.63 -13.69 7.81
N ASP A 21 -1.14 -14.89 8.06
CA ASP A 21 -2.40 -15.34 7.46
C ASP A 21 -3.59 -14.45 7.89
N ALA A 22 -3.68 -14.13 9.19
CA ALA A 22 -4.74 -13.26 9.70
C ALA A 22 -4.63 -11.84 9.13
N GLN A 23 -3.42 -11.30 9.03
CA GLN A 23 -3.22 -9.97 8.45
C GLN A 23 -3.44 -9.95 6.93
N ALA A 24 -3.16 -11.05 6.23
CA ALA A 24 -3.42 -11.17 4.80
C ALA A 24 -4.93 -11.13 4.52
N GLU A 25 -5.72 -11.91 5.26
CA GLU A 25 -7.20 -11.85 5.18
C GLU A 25 -7.73 -10.46 5.53
N LYS A 26 -7.22 -9.84 6.60
CA LYS A 26 -7.63 -8.48 6.96
C LYS A 26 -7.28 -7.47 5.87
N THR A 27 -6.12 -7.62 5.23
CA THR A 27 -5.71 -6.76 4.11
C THR A 27 -6.68 -6.85 2.93
N ILE A 28 -7.22 -8.05 2.65
CA ILE A 28 -8.22 -8.24 1.59
C ILE A 28 -9.51 -7.45 1.90
N GLU A 29 -9.95 -7.45 3.15
CA GLU A 29 -11.12 -6.66 3.60
C GLU A 29 -10.88 -5.16 3.37
N GLU A 30 -9.80 -4.60 3.91
CA GLU A 30 -9.49 -3.16 3.79
C GLU A 30 -9.32 -2.74 2.31
N MET A 31 -8.70 -3.60 1.48
CA MET A 31 -8.58 -3.35 0.05
C MET A 31 -9.95 -3.32 -0.66
N ALA A 32 -10.90 -4.17 -0.25
CA ALA A 32 -12.25 -4.14 -0.78
C ALA A 32 -13.00 -2.86 -0.39
N GLU A 33 -12.84 -2.40 0.85
CA GLU A 33 -13.42 -1.15 1.33
C GLU A 33 -12.82 0.06 0.60
N LEU A 34 -11.50 0.12 0.42
CA LEU A 34 -10.84 1.16 -0.38
C LEU A 34 -11.30 1.18 -1.84
N ILE A 35 -11.52 0.01 -2.46
CA ILE A 35 -12.07 -0.06 -3.83
C ILE A 35 -13.44 0.61 -3.89
N VAL A 36 -14.31 0.36 -2.90
CA VAL A 36 -15.64 0.98 -2.83
C VAL A 36 -15.51 2.49 -2.61
N ALA A 37 -14.64 2.93 -1.70
CA ALA A 37 -14.41 4.34 -1.40
C ALA A 37 -13.91 5.12 -2.63
N ILE A 38 -12.92 4.57 -3.36
CA ILE A 38 -12.41 5.16 -4.62
C ILE A 38 -13.52 5.31 -5.66
N LYS A 39 -14.43 4.33 -5.77
CA LYS A 39 -15.57 4.41 -6.70
C LYS A 39 -16.55 5.50 -6.30
N ASN A 40 -16.74 5.72 -4.99
CA ASN A 40 -17.65 6.73 -4.48
C ASN A 40 -17.16 8.16 -4.69
N LEU A 41 -15.84 8.39 -4.81
CA LEU A 41 -15.28 9.73 -5.10
C LEU A 41 -15.81 10.38 -6.40
N LYS A 42 -16.36 9.60 -7.33
CA LYS A 42 -16.93 10.09 -8.59
C LYS A 42 -18.44 10.40 -8.51
N LYS A 43 -19.07 10.14 -7.37
CA LYS A 43 -20.50 10.41 -7.16
C LYS A 43 -20.71 11.90 -6.91
N PHE A 44 -21.79 12.42 -7.49
CA PHE A 44 -22.27 13.79 -7.27
C PHE A 44 -23.68 13.72 -6.70
N ASP A 45 -23.77 13.25 -5.46
CA ASP A 45 -25.02 13.00 -4.74
C ASP A 45 -25.24 13.95 -3.55
N GLY A 46 -24.39 14.97 -3.40
CA GLY A 46 -24.43 15.92 -2.28
C GLY A 46 -23.73 15.43 -1.00
N CYS A 47 -23.12 14.24 -1.03
CA CYS A 47 -22.35 13.65 0.06
C CYS A 47 -20.84 13.59 -0.25
N GLU A 48 -20.33 14.46 -1.13
CA GLU A 48 -18.94 14.40 -1.63
C GLU A 48 -17.90 14.54 -0.52
N ALA A 49 -18.20 15.34 0.51
CA ALA A 49 -17.33 15.48 1.67
C ALA A 49 -17.20 14.16 2.46
N ASP A 50 -18.31 13.44 2.66
CA ASP A 50 -18.32 12.16 3.37
C ASP A 50 -17.58 11.08 2.55
N HIS A 51 -17.78 11.06 1.22
CA HIS A 51 -17.05 10.14 0.34
C HIS A 51 -15.53 10.38 0.39
N LEU A 52 -15.11 11.64 0.51
CA LEU A 52 -13.69 12.00 0.64
C LEU A 52 -13.11 11.58 2.00
N VAL A 53 -13.85 11.77 3.09
CA VAL A 53 -13.43 11.30 4.43
C VAL A 53 -13.29 9.78 4.45
N ASN A 54 -14.30 9.06 3.96
CA ASN A 54 -14.24 7.59 3.89
C ASN A 54 -13.04 7.14 3.05
N PHE A 55 -12.76 7.79 1.91
CA PHE A 55 -11.58 7.47 1.11
C PHE A 55 -10.26 7.62 1.89
N PHE A 56 -10.11 8.67 2.69
CA PHE A 56 -8.90 8.84 3.51
C PHE A 56 -8.78 7.80 4.61
N GLU A 57 -9.89 7.40 5.23
CA GLU A 57 -9.92 6.33 6.23
C GLU A 57 -9.48 5.00 5.62
N GLU A 58 -10.14 4.53 4.55
CA GLU A 58 -9.78 3.25 3.92
C GLU A 58 -8.37 3.25 3.34
N LEU A 59 -7.89 4.40 2.84
CA LEU A 59 -6.53 4.52 2.34
C LEU A 59 -5.51 4.37 3.47
N ALA A 60 -5.80 4.92 4.65
CA ALA A 60 -4.96 4.78 5.82
C ALA A 60 -4.94 3.33 6.32
N ASP A 61 -6.10 2.66 6.35
CA ASP A 61 -6.20 1.28 6.78
C ASP A 61 -5.44 0.34 5.83
N VAL A 62 -5.63 0.46 4.52
CA VAL A 62 -4.84 -0.31 3.54
C VAL A 62 -3.34 -0.03 3.67
N LYS A 63 -2.94 1.23 3.89
CA LYS A 63 -1.52 1.56 4.08
C LYS A 63 -0.94 0.82 5.30
N ILE A 64 -1.66 0.82 6.42
CA ILE A 64 -1.25 0.11 7.64
C ILE A 64 -1.11 -1.38 7.37
N MET A 65 -2.09 -1.97 6.68
CA MET A 65 -2.11 -3.39 6.37
C MET A 65 -0.96 -3.80 5.45
N VAL A 66 -0.70 -3.02 4.40
CA VAL A 66 0.44 -3.26 3.49
C VAL A 66 1.78 -3.14 4.24
N ASP A 67 1.95 -2.13 5.10
CA ASP A 67 3.17 -1.99 5.90
C ASP A 67 3.40 -3.25 6.77
N GLN A 68 2.35 -3.76 7.41
CA GLN A 68 2.44 -4.98 8.23
C GLN A 68 2.76 -6.24 7.42
N LEU A 69 2.18 -6.40 6.22
CA LEU A 69 2.50 -7.53 5.34
C LEU A 69 3.94 -7.48 4.84
N ILE A 70 4.45 -6.31 4.47
CA ILE A 70 5.86 -6.14 4.08
C ILE A 70 6.77 -6.57 5.24
N TYR A 71 6.47 -6.10 6.46
CA TYR A 71 7.23 -6.47 7.64
C TYR A 71 7.24 -7.98 7.89
N LEU A 72 6.07 -8.64 7.85
CA LEU A 72 5.96 -10.08 8.08
C LEU A 72 6.62 -10.91 6.95
N HIS A 73 6.53 -10.44 5.70
CA HIS A 73 7.19 -11.07 4.57
C HIS A 73 8.71 -11.02 4.71
N ASP A 74 9.26 -9.84 5.00
CA ASP A 74 10.70 -9.58 5.14
C ASP A 74 11.35 -10.42 6.27
N GLN A 75 10.58 -10.88 7.27
CA GLN A 75 11.10 -11.79 8.29
C GLN A 75 11.43 -13.19 7.73
N THR A 76 10.82 -13.58 6.62
CA THR A 76 10.91 -14.93 6.04
C THR A 76 11.53 -14.95 4.64
N ALA A 77 11.60 -13.78 3.99
CA ALA A 77 12.13 -13.65 2.64
C ALA A 77 13.68 -13.79 2.60
N PRO A 78 14.24 -14.32 1.50
CA PRO A 78 15.68 -14.27 1.23
C PRO A 78 16.20 -12.82 1.27
N GLU A 79 17.47 -12.62 1.66
CA GLU A 79 18.08 -11.27 1.77
C GLU A 79 18.08 -10.47 0.46
N ASP A 80 18.01 -11.15 -0.69
CA ASP A 80 18.01 -10.57 -2.03
C ASP A 80 16.61 -10.37 -2.62
N TYR A 81 15.55 -10.68 -1.86
CA TYR A 81 14.17 -10.52 -2.30
C TYR A 81 13.35 -9.73 -1.28
N ASP A 82 13.32 -8.41 -1.46
CA ASP A 82 12.48 -7.51 -0.68
C ASP A 82 11.53 -6.69 -1.55
N VAL A 83 10.44 -6.23 -0.93
CA VAL A 83 9.40 -5.45 -1.62
C VAL A 83 9.95 -4.09 -2.09
N GLU A 84 10.90 -3.50 -1.37
CA GLU A 84 11.48 -2.19 -1.69
C GLU A 84 12.22 -2.21 -3.03
N SER A 85 13.00 -3.26 -3.28
CA SER A 85 13.73 -3.47 -4.53
C SER A 85 12.78 -3.63 -5.73
N GLU A 86 11.67 -4.34 -5.54
CA GLU A 86 10.60 -4.45 -6.54
C GLU A 86 9.88 -3.11 -6.79
N VAL A 87 9.68 -2.30 -5.74
CA VAL A 87 9.10 -0.95 -5.85
C VAL A 87 10.03 -0.03 -6.65
N GLU A 88 11.30 0.06 -6.29
CA GLU A 88 12.30 0.89 -6.97
C GLU A 88 12.45 0.53 -8.45
N PHE A 89 12.49 -0.77 -8.77
CA PHE A 89 12.51 -1.25 -10.15
C PHE A 89 11.27 -0.77 -10.93
N LYS A 90 10.07 -0.89 -10.34
CA LYS A 90 8.82 -0.49 -11.00
C LYS A 90 8.71 1.02 -11.19
N ILE A 91 9.13 1.82 -10.21
CA ILE A 91 9.17 3.29 -10.28
C ILE A 91 10.12 3.73 -11.39
N THR A 92 11.38 3.25 -11.36
CA THR A 92 12.39 3.57 -12.38
C THR A 92 11.88 3.24 -13.78
N ARG A 93 11.24 2.08 -13.92
CA ARG A 93 10.62 1.66 -15.20
C ARG A 93 9.51 2.61 -15.66
N GLN A 94 8.65 3.11 -14.76
CA GLN A 94 7.59 4.06 -15.17
C GLN A 94 8.17 5.43 -15.53
N LEU A 95 9.14 5.94 -14.78
CA LEU A 95 9.80 7.21 -15.08
C LEU A 95 10.48 7.18 -16.45
N LYS A 96 11.12 6.06 -16.81
CA LYS A 96 11.69 5.87 -18.14
C LYS A 96 10.63 5.98 -19.26
N ARG A 97 9.47 5.35 -19.08
CA ARG A 97 8.37 5.42 -20.06
C ARG A 97 7.86 6.85 -20.25
N ILE A 98 7.71 7.59 -19.15
CA ILE A 98 7.30 8.99 -19.19
C ILE A 98 8.32 9.83 -19.99
N ALA A 99 9.62 9.65 -19.74
CA ALA A 99 10.67 10.36 -20.48
C ALA A 99 10.67 10.02 -21.99
N GLU A 100 10.43 8.76 -22.35
CA GLU A 100 10.30 8.34 -23.75
C GLU A 100 9.07 8.96 -24.44
N GLU A 101 7.93 9.04 -23.74
CA GLU A 101 6.72 9.71 -24.23
C GLU A 101 6.92 11.22 -24.43
N GLU A 102 7.68 11.88 -23.54
CA GLU A 102 8.02 13.29 -23.64
C GLU A 102 8.99 13.59 -24.79
N LEU A 103 9.95 12.70 -25.06
CA LEU A 103 10.88 12.82 -26.19
C LEU A 103 10.22 12.57 -27.56
N SER A 104 9.10 11.86 -27.57
CA SER A 104 8.32 11.54 -28.79
C SER A 104 7.25 12.57 -29.13
N LYS A 105 7.06 13.61 -28.30
CA LYS A 105 6.14 14.73 -28.53
C LYS A 105 6.87 15.92 -29.15
#